data_AF-A0A2J8NFM7-F1
#
_entry.id   AF-A0A2J8NFM7-F1
#
_cell.length_a   1.000
_cell.length_b   1.000
_cell.length_c   1.000
_cell.angle_alpha   90.00
_cell.angle_beta   90.00
_cell.angle_gamma   90.00
#
_symmetry.space_group_name_H-M   'P 1'
#
loop_
_entity.id
_entity.type
_entity.pdbx_description
1 polymer ?
#
loop_
_entity_poly.entity_id
_entity_poly.type
_entity_poly.pdbx_seq_one_letter_code
_entity_poly.pdbx_strand_id
1 'polypeptide(L)' 'DLLKNAIQEIQRKNNSGLSFEELYRNAYTMVLHKHGEKLYTGLREVVTEHLINKE' A
#
# COMPACT_ATOMS: atom_id res chain seq x y z
N ASP A 1 -3.71 1.92 -7.42
CA ASP A 1 -4.79 2.29 -6.48
C ASP A 1 -5.10 1.23 -5.46
N LEU A 2 -5.29 -0.05 -5.82
CA LEU A 2 -5.58 -1.13 -4.85
C LEU A 2 -4.64 -1.17 -3.62
N LEU A 3 -3.32 -1.27 -3.85
CA LEU A 3 -2.34 -1.30 -2.76
C LEU A 3 -2.29 0.01 -1.96
N LYS A 4 -2.42 1.17 -2.62
CA LYS A 4 -2.46 2.49 -1.97
C LYS A 4 -3.65 2.59 -1.02
N ASN A 5 -4.84 2.24 -1.49
CA ASN A 5 -6.07 2.28 -0.69
C ASN A 5 -5.97 1.33 0.51
N ALA A 6 -5.46 0.11 0.29
CA ALA A 6 -5.27 -0.86 1.37
C ALA A 6 -4.32 -0.35 2.46
N ILE A 7 -3.21 0.30 2.08
CA ILE A 7 -2.28 0.92 3.04
C ILE A 7 -2.99 2.02 3.85
N GLN A 8 -3.80 2.86 3.21
CA GLN A 8 -4.57 3.91 3.90
C GLN A 8 -5.63 3.33 4.85
N GLU A 9 -6.30 2.24 4.47
CA GLU A 9 -7.23 1.53 5.36
C GLU A 9 -6.53 0.91 6.57
N ILE A 10 -5.33 0.33 6.38
CA ILE A 10 -4.50 -0.15 7.50
C ILE A 10 -4.11 1.00 8.43
N GLN A 11 -3.71 2.15 7.89
CA GLN A 11 -3.37 3.35 8.67
C GLN A 11 -4.59 3.86 9.48
N ARG A 12 -5.81 3.73 8.95
CA ARG A 12 -7.08 4.03 9.64
C ARG A 12 -7.53 2.94 10.61
N LYS A 13 -6.72 1.89 10.80
CA LYS A 13 -7.07 0.68 11.58
C LYS A 13 -8.28 -0.08 11.06
N ASN A 14 -8.62 0.09 9.78
CA ASN A 14 -9.74 -0.61 9.11
C ASN A 14 -9.22 -1.78 8.25
N ASN A 15 -8.58 -2.77 8.88
CA ASN A 15 -7.96 -3.89 8.16
C ASN A 15 -8.88 -5.12 7.98
N SER A 16 -10.05 -5.15 8.62
CA SER A 16 -10.93 -6.33 8.65
C SER A 16 -11.50 -6.72 7.28
N GLY A 17 -11.63 -5.77 6.35
CA GLY A 17 -12.11 -6.01 4.98
C GLY A 17 -11.01 -6.34 3.96
N LEU A 18 -9.74 -6.42 4.38
CA LEU A 18 -8.61 -6.58 3.47
C LEU A 18 -8.22 -8.04 3.30
N SER A 19 -8.13 -8.50 2.05
CA SER A 19 -7.63 -9.84 1.72
C SER A 19 -6.11 -9.86 1.68
N PHE A 20 -5.48 -10.58 2.62
CA PHE A 20 -4.03 -10.74 2.65
C PHE A 20 -3.49 -11.34 1.34
N GLU A 21 -4.13 -12.41 0.84
CA GLU A 21 -3.70 -13.11 -0.37
C GLU A 21 -3.72 -12.18 -1.60
N GLU A 22 -4.79 -11.38 -1.75
CA GLU A 22 -4.93 -10.46 -2.87
C GLU A 22 -3.87 -9.35 -2.83
N LEU A 23 -3.67 -8.74 -1.65
CA LEU A 23 -2.66 -7.68 -1.48
C LEU A 23 -1.26 -8.22 -1.76
N TYR A 24 -0.94 -9.40 -1.23
CA TYR A 24 0.36 -10.04 -1.47
C TYR A 24 0.56 -10.37 -2.94
N ARG A 25 -0.42 -10.99 -3.61
CA ARG A 25 -0.33 -11.34 -5.04
C ARG A 25 -0.13 -10.11 -5.92
N ASN A 26 -0.82 -9.01 -5.64
CA ASN A 26 -0.67 -7.76 -6.38
C ASN A 26 0.73 -7.15 -6.19
N ALA A 27 1.21 -7.06 -4.95
CA ALA A 27 2.54 -6.54 -4.66
C ALA A 27 3.64 -7.41 -5.30
N TYR A 28 3.52 -8.73 -5.19
CA TYR A 28 4.42 -9.69 -5.82
C TYR A 28 4.45 -9.52 -7.35
N THR A 29 3.27 -9.41 -7.98
CA THR A 29 3.15 -9.20 -9.44
C THR A 29 3.86 -7.91 -9.89
N MET A 30 3.78 -6.83 -9.11
CA MET A 30 4.50 -5.59 -9.42
C MET A 30 6.01 -5.78 -9.39
N VAL A 31 6.54 -6.45 -8.36
CA VAL A 31 7.99 -6.70 -8.24
C VAL A 31 8.48 -7.65 -9.33
N LEU A 32 7.71 -8.70 -9.63
CA LEU A 32 8.00 -9.67 -10.68
C LEU A 32 8.17 -8.99 -12.05
N HIS A 33 7.28 -8.05 -12.39
CA HIS A 33 7.32 -7.27 -13.63
C HIS A 33 8.21 -6.02 -13.54
N LYS A 34 9.16 -5.97 -12.59
CA LYS A 34 10.15 -4.90 -12.45
C LYS A 34 9.57 -3.51 -12.14
N HIS A 35 8.35 -3.44 -11.59
CA HIS A 35 7.74 -2.20 -11.11
C HIS A 35 7.98 -1.95 -9.60
N GLY A 36 9.07 -2.52 -9.05
CA GLY A 36 9.42 -2.39 -7.64
C GLY A 36 9.70 -0.95 -7.22
N GLU A 37 10.33 -0.14 -8.08
CA GLU A 37 10.58 1.28 -7.80
C GLU A 37 9.27 2.06 -7.64
N LYS A 38 8.28 1.83 -8.51
CA LYS A 38 6.95 2.46 -8.41
C LYS A 38 6.24 2.07 -7.11
N LEU A 39 6.34 0.80 -6.72
CA LEU A 39 5.78 0.31 -5.47
C LEU A 39 6.45 0.98 -4.26
N TYR A 40 7.78 1.04 -4.26
CA TYR A 40 8.57 1.63 -3.17
C TYR A 40 8.31 3.13 -3.02
N THR A 41 8.37 3.89 -4.12
CA THR A 41 8.12 5.33 -4.13
C THR A 41 6.71 5.63 -3.67
N GLY A 42 5.70 4.91 -4.18
CA GLY A 42 4.31 5.09 -3.76
C GLY A 42 4.08 4.74 -2.29
N LEU A 43 4.72 3.69 -1.78
CA LEU A 43 4.68 3.36 -0.35
C LEU A 43 5.25 4.50 0.51
N ARG A 44 6.43 5.02 0.13
CA ARG A 44 7.08 6.14 0.83
C ARG A 44 6.15 7.35 0.88
N GLU A 45 5.57 7.73 -0.26
CA GLU A 45 4.64 8.87 -0.34
C GLU A 45 3.43 8.70 0.58
N VAL A 46 2.74 7.55 0.53
CA VAL A 46 1.53 7.30 1.33
C VAL A 46 1.84 7.28 2.83
N VAL A 47 2.98 6.73 3.24
CA VAL A 47 3.39 6.72 4.64
C VAL A 47 3.77 8.13 5.10
N THR A 48 4.56 8.85 4.30
CA THR A 48 4.94 10.23 4.59
C THR A 48 3.72 11.14 4.70
N GLU A 49 2.78 11.06 3.75
CA GLU A 49 1.53 11.81 3.76
C GLU A 49 0.74 11.58 5.05
N HIS A 50 0.58 10.31 5.47
CA HIS A 50 -0.14 9.97 6.69
C HIS A 50 0.55 10.51 7.96
N LEU A 51 1.88 10.52 8.00
CA LEU A 51 2.63 11.00 9.16
C LEU A 51 2.69 12.53 9.23
N ILE A 52 2.72 13.23 8.10
CA ILE A 52 2.73 14.69 8.04
C ILE A 52 1.32 15.25 8.32
N ASN A 53 0.29 14.67 7.70
CA ASN A 53 -1.09 15.17 7.78
C ASN A 53 -1.84 14.61 8.98
N LYS A 54 -1.14 14.05 9.97
CA LYS A 54 -1.75 13.48 11.16
C LYS A 54 -2.16 14.62 12.11
N GLU A 55 -3.41 15.06 11.99
CA GLU A 55 -4.14 15.66 13.12
C GLU A 55 -4.64 14.58 14.08
#